data_AF-A0A957V6H4-F1
#
_entry.id   AF-A0A957V6H4-F1
#
_cell.length_a   1.000
_cell.length_b   1.000
_cell.length_c   1.000
_cell.angle_alpha   90.00
_cell.angle_beta   90.00
_cell.angle_gamma   90.00
#
_symmetry.space_group_name_H-M   'P 1'
#
loop_
_entity.id
_entity.type
_entity.pdbx_description
1 polymer ?
#
loop_
_entity_poly.entity_id
_entity_poly.type
_entity_poly.pdbx_seq_one_letter_code
_entity_poly.pdbx_strand_id
1 'polypeptide(L)'
;VERMASSAYTQAGQAADALRRGELTQNSQVDPLADSDDRLIAMLSYVTQLVLPVIMPIIVLLSESSKKRPFQRYHAVQSLALVVVFWGVFILASIGIGIIQIIPILGALIGIFAFLCISPLYFLGGIALMLYYGYQAYKGRRFAIPGLTSFLTDQGWL
;
A
#
# COMPACT_ATOMS: atom_id res chain seq x y z
N VAL A 1 -5.64 -27.32 -4.26
CA VAL A 1 -5.15 -26.79 -2.96
C VAL A 1 -3.63 -26.75 -2.91
N GLU A 2 -2.92 -27.86 -3.15
CA GLU A 2 -1.44 -27.89 -3.09
C GLU A 2 -0.74 -26.90 -4.05
N ARG A 3 -1.22 -26.76 -5.30
CA ARG A 3 -0.66 -25.79 -6.25
C ARG A 3 -0.81 -24.33 -5.80
N MET A 4 -1.95 -24.00 -5.19
CA MET A 4 -2.21 -22.66 -4.65
C MET A 4 -1.35 -22.39 -3.40
N ALA A 5 -1.16 -23.40 -2.55
CA ALA A 5 -0.26 -23.29 -1.41
C ALA A 5 1.19 -23.09 -1.85
N SER A 6 1.64 -23.79 -2.90
CA SER A 6 2.99 -23.64 -3.44
C SER A 6 3.24 -22.28 -4.10
N SER A 7 2.24 -21.71 -4.80
CA SER A 7 2.36 -20.38 -5.42
C SER A 7 2.41 -19.31 -4.35
N ALA A 8 1.53 -19.39 -3.35
CA ALA A 8 1.53 -18.47 -2.22
C ALA A 8 2.85 -18.49 -1.45
N TYR A 9 3.41 -19.68 -1.19
CA TYR A 9 4.71 -19.82 -0.52
C TYR A 9 5.85 -19.19 -1.33
N THR A 10 5.86 -19.42 -2.64
CA THR A 10 6.89 -18.86 -3.53
C THR A 10 6.81 -17.35 -3.61
N GLN A 11 5.60 -16.79 -3.74
CA GLN A 11 5.39 -15.34 -3.76
C GLN A 11 5.78 -14.70 -2.42
N ALA A 12 5.45 -15.33 -1.30
CA ALA A 12 5.85 -14.86 0.02
C ALA A 12 7.38 -14.85 0.17
N GLY A 13 8.06 -15.89 -0.31
CA GLY A 13 9.53 -15.94 -0.36
C GLY A 13 10.13 -14.82 -1.20
N GLN A 14 9.61 -14.60 -2.41
CA GLN A 14 10.06 -13.53 -3.30
C GLN A 14 9.81 -12.14 -2.72
N ALA A 15 8.67 -11.93 -2.06
CA ALA A 15 8.36 -10.68 -1.38
C ALA A 15 9.32 -10.45 -0.20
N ALA A 16 9.58 -11.49 0.60
CA ALA A 16 10.51 -11.41 1.72
C ALA A 16 11.94 -11.10 1.24
N ASP A 17 12.39 -11.75 0.16
CA ASP A 17 13.70 -11.51 -0.44
C ASP A 17 13.82 -10.09 -1.02
N ALA A 18 12.76 -9.58 -1.67
CA ALA A 18 12.71 -8.21 -2.17
C ALA A 18 12.81 -7.18 -1.03
N LEU A 19 12.00 -7.36 0.03
CA LEU A 19 12.05 -6.50 1.21
C LEU A 19 13.42 -6.57 1.91
N ARG A 20 14.04 -7.76 1.98
CA ARG A 20 15.39 -7.94 2.53
C ARG A 20 16.45 -7.19 1.73
N ARG A 21 16.28 -7.07 0.42
CA ARG A 21 17.15 -6.27 -0.46
C ARG A 21 16.81 -4.77 -0.45
N GLY A 22 15.77 -4.35 0.25
CA GLY A 22 15.29 -2.96 0.25
C GLY A 22 14.55 -2.57 -1.05
N GLU A 23 14.08 -3.54 -1.82
CA GLU A 23 13.29 -3.29 -3.02
C GLU A 23 11.85 -2.91 -2.64
N LEU A 24 11.44 -1.69 -2.96
CA LEU A 24 10.07 -1.20 -2.73
C LEU A 24 9.13 -1.49 -3.90
N THR A 25 9.68 -1.80 -5.08
CA THR A 25 8.91 -2.14 -6.28
C THR A 25 9.55 -3.29 -7.02
N GLN A 26 8.72 -4.13 -7.64
CA GLN A 26 9.11 -5.25 -8.48
C GLN A 26 8.49 -5.08 -9.86
N ASN A 27 9.17 -5.60 -10.90
CA ASN A 27 8.70 -5.59 -12.28
C ASN A 27 8.25 -4.20 -12.77
N SER A 28 8.97 -3.15 -12.35
CA SER A 28 8.62 -1.76 -12.70
C SER A 28 8.91 -1.51 -14.18
N GLN A 29 7.88 -1.33 -14.99
CA GLN A 29 7.98 -1.09 -16.42
C GLN A 29 7.10 0.10 -16.82
N VAL A 30 7.56 0.90 -17.79
CA VAL A 30 6.75 1.98 -18.35
C VAL A 30 5.63 1.36 -19.19
N ASP A 31 4.38 1.71 -18.88
CA ASP A 31 3.22 1.29 -19.64
C ASP A 31 3.07 2.19 -20.88
N PRO A 32 3.29 1.68 -22.10
CA PRO A 32 3.23 2.49 -23.31
C PRO A 32 1.80 2.94 -23.65
N LEU A 33 0.76 2.31 -23.06
CA LEU A 33 -0.64 2.63 -23.30
C LEU A 33 -1.19 3.68 -22.32
N ALA A 34 -0.45 4.04 -21.28
CA ALA A 34 -0.86 5.03 -20.30
C ALA A 34 -0.61 6.46 -20.82
N ASP A 35 -1.69 7.20 -21.06
CA ASP A 35 -1.64 8.62 -21.42
C ASP A 35 -1.36 9.54 -20.21
N SER A 36 -1.35 10.85 -20.43
CA SER A 36 -1.07 11.84 -19.37
C SER A 36 -2.13 11.83 -18.26
N ASP A 37 -3.39 11.63 -18.62
CA ASP A 37 -4.52 11.67 -17.69
C ASP A 37 -4.53 10.40 -16.85
N ASP A 38 -4.23 9.25 -17.46
CA ASP A 38 -4.06 7.96 -16.79
C ASP A 38 -2.98 8.05 -15.70
N ARG A 39 -1.84 8.68 -16.01
CA ARG A 39 -0.71 8.88 -15.08
C ARG A 39 -1.07 9.81 -13.93
N LEU A 40 -1.76 10.91 -14.23
CA LEU A 40 -2.19 11.88 -13.23
C LEU A 40 -3.18 11.24 -12.24
N ILE A 41 -4.21 10.55 -12.75
CA ILE A 41 -5.21 9.87 -11.93
C ILE A 41 -4.59 8.76 -11.08
N ALA A 42 -3.66 7.98 -11.65
CA ALA A 42 -2.93 6.96 -10.91
C ALA A 42 -2.10 7.55 -9.76
N MET A 43 -1.35 8.64 -10.01
CA MET A 43 -0.63 9.38 -8.97
C MET A 43 -1.57 9.89 -7.87
N LEU A 44 -2.68 10.52 -8.26
CA LEU A 44 -3.67 11.04 -7.32
C LEU A 44 -4.25 9.95 -6.44
N SER A 45 -4.43 8.74 -6.97
CA SER A 45 -4.91 7.59 -6.18
C SER A 45 -4.01 7.22 -5.01
N TYR A 46 -2.73 7.61 -5.03
CA TYR A 46 -1.79 7.51 -3.90
C TYR A 46 -1.72 8.80 -3.08
N VAL A 47 -1.46 9.94 -3.72
CA VAL A 47 -1.14 11.19 -3.02
C VAL A 47 -2.33 11.74 -2.24
N THR A 48 -3.54 11.62 -2.79
CA THR A 48 -4.75 12.11 -2.11
C THR A 48 -5.04 11.33 -0.82
N GLN A 49 -4.46 10.15 -0.63
CA GLN A 49 -4.64 9.37 0.59
C GLN A 49 -4.15 10.07 1.85
N LEU A 50 -3.25 11.05 1.69
CA LEU A 50 -2.69 11.84 2.78
C LEU A 50 -3.71 12.81 3.40
N VAL A 51 -4.65 13.30 2.60
CA VAL A 51 -5.65 14.30 3.02
C VAL A 51 -7.04 13.69 3.09
N LEU A 52 -7.38 12.88 2.09
CA LEU A 52 -8.68 12.26 1.89
C LEU A 52 -8.47 10.77 1.56
N PRO A 53 -8.13 9.94 2.57
CA PRO A 53 -7.93 8.52 2.38
C PRO A 53 -9.13 7.88 1.67
N VAL A 54 -8.86 6.89 0.82
CA VAL A 54 -9.86 6.05 0.15
C VAL A 54 -10.68 6.74 -0.96
N ILE A 55 -10.93 8.05 -0.91
CA ILE A 55 -11.87 8.73 -1.80
C ILE A 55 -11.48 8.61 -3.28
N MET A 56 -10.27 9.05 -3.66
CA MET A 56 -9.84 9.03 -5.07
C MET A 56 -9.83 7.61 -5.68
N PRO A 57 -9.20 6.58 -5.07
CA PRO A 57 -9.24 5.25 -5.67
C PRO A 57 -10.65 4.67 -5.73
N ILE A 58 -11.54 4.95 -4.78
CA ILE A 58 -12.95 4.53 -4.89
C ILE A 58 -13.63 5.19 -6.08
N ILE A 59 -13.45 6.51 -6.27
CA ILE A 59 -14.04 7.21 -7.43
C ILE A 59 -13.58 6.55 -8.73
N VAL A 60 -12.29 6.26 -8.85
CA VAL A 60 -11.76 5.56 -10.03
C VAL A 60 -12.42 4.19 -10.18
N LEU A 61 -12.47 3.37 -9.13
CA LEU A 61 -13.03 2.01 -9.21
C LEU A 61 -14.53 1.96 -9.50
N LEU A 62 -15.29 2.96 -9.06
CA LEU A 62 -16.72 3.07 -9.34
C LEU A 62 -17.02 3.78 -10.67
N SER A 63 -16.07 4.50 -11.24
CA SER A 63 -16.26 5.20 -12.52
C SER A 63 -16.35 4.23 -13.70
N GLU A 64 -17.30 4.47 -14.61
CA GLU A 64 -17.42 3.71 -15.85
C GLU A 64 -16.24 3.94 -16.81
N SER A 65 -15.63 5.14 -16.75
CA SER A 65 -14.48 5.49 -17.59
C SER A 65 -13.25 4.65 -17.24
N SER A 66 -13.03 4.30 -15.97
CA SER A 66 -11.87 3.51 -15.56
C SER A 66 -11.90 2.06 -16.06
N LYS A 67 -13.10 1.51 -16.34
CA LYS A 67 -13.24 0.15 -16.89
C LYS A 67 -12.52 -0.01 -18.22
N LYS A 68 -12.36 1.09 -18.97
CA LYS A 68 -11.62 1.13 -20.25
C LYS A 68 -10.16 1.55 -20.09
N ARG A 69 -9.72 1.88 -18.86
CA ARG A 69 -8.39 2.41 -18.52
C ARG A 69 -7.68 1.49 -17.52
N PRO A 70 -7.05 0.39 -17.99
CA PRO A 70 -6.48 -0.63 -17.11
C PRO A 70 -5.37 -0.07 -16.22
N PHE A 71 -4.62 0.94 -16.66
CA PHE A 71 -3.56 1.58 -15.87
C PHE A 71 -4.13 2.29 -14.63
N GLN A 72 -5.18 3.09 -14.81
CA GLN A 72 -5.86 3.78 -13.71
C GLN A 72 -6.43 2.79 -12.70
N ARG A 73 -7.16 1.78 -13.20
CA ARG A 73 -7.78 0.76 -12.35
C ARG A 73 -6.74 -0.01 -11.54
N TYR A 74 -5.63 -0.41 -12.17
CA TYR A 74 -4.54 -1.11 -11.50
C TYR A 74 -4.01 -0.32 -10.30
N HIS A 75 -3.65 0.95 -10.50
CA HIS A 75 -3.10 1.77 -9.42
C HIS A 75 -4.15 2.19 -8.38
N ALA A 76 -5.43 2.29 -8.77
CA ALA A 76 -6.51 2.53 -7.82
C ALA A 76 -6.76 1.34 -6.88
N VAL A 77 -6.79 0.11 -7.40
CA VAL A 77 -6.88 -1.10 -6.55
C VAL A 77 -5.65 -1.21 -5.65
N GLN A 78 -4.46 -1.06 -6.22
CA GLN A 78 -3.20 -1.16 -5.49
C GLN A 78 -3.09 -0.13 -4.37
N SER A 79 -3.45 1.13 -4.63
CA SER A 79 -3.41 2.18 -3.61
C SER A 79 -4.49 1.98 -2.55
N LEU A 80 -5.70 1.54 -2.92
CA LEU A 80 -6.75 1.22 -1.96
C LEU A 80 -6.34 0.10 -1.01
N ALA A 81 -5.72 -0.96 -1.53
CA ALA A 81 -5.20 -2.02 -0.70
C ALA A 81 -4.07 -1.54 0.23
N LEU A 82 -3.19 -0.66 -0.27
CA LEU A 82 -2.11 -0.08 0.53
C LEU A 82 -2.64 0.70 1.72
N VAL A 83 -3.68 1.54 1.53
CA VAL A 83 -4.26 2.32 2.64
C VAL A 83 -4.99 1.42 3.65
N VAL A 84 -5.64 0.36 3.18
CA VAL A 84 -6.27 -0.65 4.06
C VAL A 84 -5.22 -1.35 4.92
N VAL A 85 -4.09 -1.77 4.34
CA VAL A 85 -2.99 -2.38 5.09
C VAL A 85 -2.38 -1.39 6.09
N PHE A 86 -2.13 -0.15 5.66
CA PHE A 86 -1.58 0.89 6.53
C PHE A 86 -2.46 1.15 7.75
N TRP A 87 -3.77 1.33 7.58
CA TRP A 87 -4.66 1.55 8.72
C TRP A 87 -4.89 0.29 9.55
N GLY A 88 -4.95 -0.89 8.91
CA GLY A 88 -5.07 -2.17 9.61
C GLY A 88 -3.91 -2.42 10.57
N VAL A 89 -2.67 -2.21 10.12
CA VAL A 89 -1.46 -2.33 10.96
C VAL A 89 -1.50 -1.30 12.11
N PHE A 90 -1.86 -0.05 11.82
CA PHE A 90 -1.96 0.99 12.83
C PHE A 90 -2.99 0.67 13.93
N ILE A 91 -4.17 0.20 13.54
CA ILE A 91 -5.25 -0.17 14.47
C ILE A 91 -4.81 -1.35 15.34
N LEU A 92 -4.27 -2.41 14.75
CA LEU A 92 -3.78 -3.58 15.49
C LEU A 92 -2.68 -3.22 16.49
N ALA A 93 -1.72 -2.38 16.09
CA ALA A 93 -0.68 -1.88 16.97
C ALA A 93 -1.24 -1.03 18.11
N SER A 94 -2.21 -0.16 17.80
CA SER A 94 -2.86 0.71 18.80
C SER A 94 -3.63 -0.10 19.85
N ILE A 95 -4.31 -1.18 19.44
CA ILE A 95 -4.98 -2.11 20.37
C ILE A 95 -3.95 -2.78 21.28
N GLY A 96 -2.84 -3.28 20.71
CA GLY A 96 -1.77 -3.90 21.49
C GLY A 96 -1.15 -2.96 22.54
N ILE A 97 -0.88 -1.71 22.14
CA ILE A 97 -0.39 -0.67 23.06
C ILE A 97 -1.42 -0.35 24.13
N GLY A 98 -2.70 -0.24 23.78
CA GLY A 98 -3.79 0.03 24.72
C GLY A 98 -3.93 -1.03 25.81
N ILE A 99 -3.69 -2.31 25.48
CA ILE A 99 -3.68 -3.39 26.48
C ILE A 99 -2.53 -3.23 27.47
N ILE A 100 -1.34 -2.85 27.00
CA ILE A 100 -0.15 -2.67 27.84
C ILE A 100 -0.33 -1.49 28.81
N GLN A 101 -1.13 -0.49 28.44
CA GLN A 101 -1.43 0.68 29.26
C GLN A 101 -2.19 0.37 30.57
N ILE A 102 -2.72 -0.85 30.75
CA ILE A 102 -3.35 -1.28 32.01
C ILE A 102 -2.33 -1.28 33.16
N ILE A 103 -1.05 -1.53 32.88
CA ILE A 103 0.01 -1.48 33.89
C ILE A 103 0.49 -0.02 34.02
N PRO A 104 0.29 0.67 35.16
CA PRO A 104 0.41 2.14 35.20
C PRO A 104 1.78 2.67 34.75
N ILE A 105 2.87 2.24 35.39
CA ILE A 105 4.21 2.78 35.15
C ILE A 105 4.76 2.27 33.80
N LEU A 106 4.70 0.95 33.58
CA LEU A 106 5.23 0.32 32.36
C LEU A 106 4.45 0.76 31.11
N GLY A 107 3.12 0.79 31.23
CA GLY A 107 2.20 1.19 30.18
C GLY A 107 2.33 2.65 29.80
N ALA A 108 2.51 3.55 30.78
CA ALA A 108 2.79 4.95 30.50
C ALA A 108 4.11 5.12 29.72
N LEU A 109 5.19 4.45 30.14
CA LEU A 109 6.50 4.55 29.47
C LEU A 109 6.44 4.05 28.01
N ILE A 110 5.85 2.87 27.79
CA ILE A 110 5.70 2.29 26.45
C ILE A 110 4.75 3.15 25.59
N GLY A 111 3.64 3.63 26.18
CA GLY A 111 2.68 4.49 25.48
C GLY A 111 3.29 5.81 25.03
N ILE A 112 4.05 6.48 25.90
CA ILE A 112 4.76 7.72 25.56
C ILE A 112 5.80 7.47 24.47
N PHE A 113 6.59 6.41 24.60
CA PHE A 113 7.59 6.04 23.59
C PHE A 113 6.94 5.72 22.24
N ALA A 114 5.86 4.94 22.23
CA ALA A 114 5.12 4.62 21.02
C ALA A 114 4.54 5.89 20.38
N PHE A 115 3.95 6.77 21.18
CA PHE A 115 3.34 8.01 20.68
C PHE A 115 4.37 9.02 20.15
N LEU A 116 5.51 9.21 20.83
CA LEU A 116 6.50 10.23 20.46
C LEU A 116 7.53 9.75 19.43
N CYS A 117 7.84 8.45 19.40
CA CYS A 117 8.86 7.91 18.50
C CYS A 117 8.23 7.09 17.38
N ILE A 118 7.52 6.00 17.74
CA ILE A 118 7.05 5.01 16.77
C ILE A 118 5.99 5.58 15.83
N SER A 119 4.97 6.27 16.38
CA SER A 119 3.86 6.81 15.60
C SER A 119 4.34 7.84 14.55
N PRO A 120 5.15 8.86 14.89
CA PRO A 120 5.68 9.79 13.88
C PRO A 120 6.52 9.09 12.82
N LEU A 121 7.40 8.14 13.20
CA LEU A 121 8.18 7.35 12.25
C LEU A 121 7.29 6.55 11.29
N TYR A 122 6.23 5.94 11.81
CA TYR A 122 5.25 5.19 11.03
C TYR A 122 4.52 6.07 10.02
N PHE A 123 4.00 7.23 10.45
CA PHE A 123 3.31 8.16 9.56
C PHE A 123 4.26 8.79 8.53
N LEU A 124 5.46 9.20 8.93
CA LEU A 124 6.45 9.74 7.99
C LEU A 124 6.88 8.70 6.94
N GLY A 125 7.10 7.45 7.37
CA GLY A 125 7.38 6.33 6.46
C GLY A 125 6.22 6.04 5.51
N GLY A 126 4.99 6.03 6.01
CA GLY A 126 3.77 5.88 5.20
C GLY A 126 3.60 6.99 4.17
N ILE A 127 3.79 8.25 4.58
CA ILE A 127 3.76 9.42 3.69
C ILE A 127 4.82 9.27 2.60
N ALA A 128 6.06 8.96 2.98
CA ALA A 128 7.15 8.78 2.02
C ALA A 128 6.85 7.67 1.00
N LEU A 129 6.28 6.54 1.44
CA LEU A 129 5.88 5.45 0.55
C LEU A 129 4.75 5.85 -0.40
N MET A 130 3.70 6.51 0.09
CA MET A 130 2.59 6.97 -0.77
C MET A 130 3.06 7.98 -1.81
N LEU A 131 3.93 8.92 -1.44
CA LEU A 131 4.53 9.87 -2.37
C LEU A 131 5.43 9.17 -3.39
N TYR A 132 6.24 8.21 -2.95
CA TYR A 132 7.12 7.43 -3.82
C TYR A 132 6.32 6.63 -4.87
N TYR A 133 5.28 5.91 -4.45
CA TYR A 133 4.42 5.16 -5.37
C TYR A 133 3.62 6.08 -6.30
N GLY A 134 3.12 7.21 -5.78
CA GLY A 134 2.47 8.23 -6.60
C GLY A 134 3.42 8.77 -7.68
N TYR A 135 4.67 9.08 -7.33
CA TYR A 135 5.68 9.54 -8.28
C TYR A 135 6.01 8.50 -9.36
N GLN A 136 6.12 7.22 -8.98
CA GLN A 136 6.35 6.14 -9.94
C GLN A 136 5.15 5.95 -10.88
N ALA A 137 3.92 6.05 -10.37
CA ALA A 137 2.71 6.02 -11.18
C ALA A 137 2.63 7.22 -12.14
N TYR A 138 3.03 8.43 -11.70
CA TYR A 138 3.11 9.62 -12.54
C TYR A 138 4.10 9.46 -13.70
N LYS A 139 5.20 8.72 -13.49
CA LYS A 139 6.13 8.33 -14.56
C LYS A 139 5.54 7.31 -15.56
N GLY A 140 4.28 6.91 -15.39
CA GLY A 140 3.64 5.89 -16.22
C GLY A 140 4.18 4.49 -15.96
N ARG A 141 4.79 4.24 -14.79
CA ARG A 141 5.32 2.92 -14.47
C ARG A 141 4.26 2.07 -13.80
N ARG A 142 3.98 0.91 -14.39
CA ARG A 142 3.26 -0.18 -13.72
C ARG A 142 4.27 -1.00 -12.92
N PHE A 143 4.03 -1.18 -11.63
CA PHE A 143 4.95 -1.85 -10.71
C PHE A 143 4.18 -2.66 -9.66
N ALA A 144 4.80 -3.73 -9.16
CA ALA A 144 4.29 -4.52 -8.06
C ALA A 144 4.90 -4.05 -6.73
N ILE A 145 4.07 -3.94 -5.69
CA ILE A 145 4.51 -3.75 -4.31
C ILE A 145 4.74 -5.15 -3.72
N PRO A 146 5.94 -5.46 -3.21
CA PRO A 146 6.24 -6.79 -2.65
C PRO A 146 5.20 -7.24 -1.62
N GLY A 147 4.67 -8.44 -1.80
CA GLY A 147 3.65 -9.04 -0.93
C GLY A 147 2.23 -8.51 -1.17
N LEU A 148 2.06 -7.20 -1.36
CA LEU A 148 0.74 -6.60 -1.55
C LEU A 148 0.17 -6.88 -2.95
N THR A 149 0.92 -6.56 -4.01
CA THR A 149 0.41 -6.73 -5.38
C THR A 149 0.24 -8.19 -5.75
N SER A 150 1.16 -9.05 -5.30
CA SER A 150 1.06 -10.49 -5.54
C SER A 150 -0.20 -11.08 -4.89
N PHE A 151 -0.53 -10.65 -3.66
CA PHE A 151 -1.79 -10.98 -3.00
C PHE A 151 -3.00 -10.51 -3.83
N LEU A 152 -3.00 -9.27 -4.32
CA LEU A 152 -4.11 -8.74 -5.12
C LEU A 152 -4.31 -9.49 -6.44
N THR A 153 -3.22 -9.90 -7.10
CA THR A 153 -3.25 -10.74 -8.29
C THR A 153 -3.83 -12.12 -7.99
N ASP A 154 -3.42 -12.76 -6.90
CA ASP A 154 -3.94 -14.07 -6.48
C ASP A 154 -5.45 -14.03 -6.14
N GLN A 155 -5.94 -12.90 -5.63
CA GLN A 155 -7.38 -12.68 -5.40
C GLN A 155 -8.16 -12.30 -6.67
N GLY A 156 -7.48 -12.10 -7.82
CA GLY A 156 -8.10 -11.68 -9.08
C GLY A 156 -8.61 -10.23 -9.06
N TRP A 157 -8.06 -9.37 -8.20
CA TRP A 157 -8.46 -7.95 -8.11
C TRP A 157 -7.74 -7.07 -9.15
N LEU A 158 -6.60 -7.54 -9.68
CA LEU A 158 -5.76 -6.86 -10.67
C LEU A 158 -5.85 -7.51 -12.06
#